data_AF-A0A958B9F2-F1
#
_entry.id   AF-A0A958B9F2-F1
#
_cell.length_a   1.000
_cell.length_b   1.000
_cell.length_c   1.000
_cell.angle_alpha   90.00
_cell.angle_beta   90.00
_cell.angle_gamma   90.00
#
_symmetry.space_group_name_H-M   'P 1'
#
loop_
_entity.id
_entity.type
_entity.pdbx_description
1 polymer ?
#
loop_
_entity_poly.entity_id
_entity_poly.type
_entity_poly.pdbx_seq_one_letter_code
_entity_poly.pdbx_strand_id
1 'polypeptide(L)'
;MIKTLRDFIAWPIAALLLFFTARRWLFLLAALQPRRANVDALPTSAALPSVLLLVPVRNEAETLPVFFPALDRLDYPSDKLTVVFINDGSTDAGEAVLQHWTAPRDQWHTLSLAHNRGKANALNVALARFIQGDIIAIYDADEQPAPDVLTHLVAPFAEARVGAVSGQRAVGNSLASPAASYTAFENLVHQFITMGAKDRLH
;
A
#
# COMPACT_ATOMS: atom_id res chain seq x y z
N MET A 1 4.54 -29.33 -45.23
CA MET A 1 3.74 -28.09 -45.01
C MET A 1 3.21 -27.95 -43.58
N ILE A 2 2.70 -29.01 -42.94
CA ILE A 2 2.17 -28.93 -41.55
C ILE A 2 3.27 -28.75 -40.49
N LYS A 3 4.43 -29.41 -40.63
CA LYS A 3 5.57 -29.25 -39.70
C LYS A 3 6.11 -27.80 -39.66
N THR A 4 6.24 -27.17 -40.83
CA THR A 4 6.76 -25.79 -40.95
C THR A 4 5.85 -24.76 -40.29
N LEU A 5 4.52 -24.93 -40.35
CA LEU A 5 3.57 -24.02 -39.69
C LEU A 5 3.58 -24.19 -38.16
N ARG A 6 3.66 -25.44 -37.68
CA ARG A 6 3.81 -25.73 -36.24
C ARG A 6 5.10 -25.13 -35.69
N ASP A 7 6.21 -25.32 -36.38
CA ASP A 7 7.52 -24.86 -35.91
C ASP A 7 7.59 -23.31 -35.94
N PHE A 8 6.92 -22.65 -36.89
CA PHE A 8 6.78 -21.19 -36.94
C PHE A 8 6.03 -20.60 -35.75
N ILE A 9 5.07 -21.34 -35.15
CA ILE A 9 4.34 -20.90 -33.95
C ILE A 9 5.06 -21.34 -32.66
N ALA A 10 5.65 -22.53 -32.67
CA ALA A 10 6.31 -23.11 -31.50
C ALA A 10 7.54 -22.32 -31.06
N TRP A 11 8.38 -21.85 -32.00
CA TRP A 11 9.60 -21.12 -31.66
C TRP A 11 9.34 -19.76 -30.99
N PRO A 12 8.41 -18.91 -31.47
CA PRO A 12 8.03 -17.70 -30.76
C PRO A 12 7.48 -17.95 -29.36
N ILE A 13 6.62 -18.97 -29.19
CA ILE A 13 6.09 -19.35 -27.87
C ILE A 13 7.24 -19.80 -26.95
N ALA A 14 8.14 -20.64 -27.44
CA ALA A 14 9.30 -21.10 -26.69
C ALA A 14 10.23 -19.94 -26.31
N ALA A 15 10.50 -19.02 -27.23
CA ALA A 15 11.31 -17.82 -26.98
C ALA A 15 10.66 -16.91 -25.92
N LEU A 16 9.34 -16.73 -25.99
CA LEU A 16 8.58 -15.96 -25.01
C LEU A 16 8.65 -16.61 -23.61
N LEU A 17 8.45 -17.93 -23.53
CA LEU A 17 8.56 -18.68 -22.26
C LEU A 17 9.99 -18.63 -21.69
N LEU A 18 11.01 -18.76 -22.54
CA LEU A 18 12.42 -18.63 -22.15
C LEU A 18 12.73 -17.23 -21.63
N PHE A 19 12.23 -16.19 -22.29
CA PHE A 19 12.36 -14.81 -21.83
C PHE A 19 11.74 -14.59 -20.45
N PHE A 20 10.51 -15.04 -20.23
CA PHE A 20 9.85 -14.95 -18.92
C PHE A 20 10.59 -15.75 -17.85
N THR A 21 11.12 -16.92 -18.20
CA THR A 21 11.90 -17.77 -17.29
C THR A 21 13.23 -17.09 -16.90
N ALA A 22 13.98 -16.57 -17.88
CA ALA A 22 15.22 -15.86 -17.64
C ALA A 22 15.00 -14.60 -16.79
N ARG A 23 13.94 -13.84 -17.07
CA ARG A 23 13.53 -12.69 -16.25
C ARG A 23 13.22 -13.09 -14.81
N ARG A 24 12.53 -14.22 -14.59
CA ARG A 24 12.22 -14.72 -13.23
C ARG A 24 13.50 -15.07 -12.46
N TRP A 25 14.46 -15.72 -13.11
CA TRP A 25 15.77 -16.02 -12.51
C TRP A 25 16.55 -14.75 -12.15
N LEU A 26 16.56 -13.76 -13.05
CA LEU A 26 17.19 -12.47 -12.77
C LEU A 26 16.58 -11.80 -11.53
N PHE A 27 15.26 -11.77 -11.43
CA PHE A 27 14.56 -11.20 -10.28
C PHE A 27 14.85 -11.99 -9.00
N LEU A 28 14.86 -13.32 -9.07
CA LEU A 28 15.23 -14.15 -7.91
C LEU A 28 16.65 -13.86 -7.43
N LEU A 29 17.63 -13.85 -8.34
CA LEU A 29 19.03 -13.57 -7.99
C LEU A 29 19.23 -12.16 -7.45
N ALA A 30 18.58 -11.16 -8.06
CA ALA A 30 18.56 -9.81 -7.54
C ALA A 30 17.97 -9.80 -6.13
N ALA A 31 16.83 -10.45 -5.90
CA ALA A 31 16.17 -10.51 -4.60
C ALA A 31 16.99 -11.16 -3.47
N LEU A 32 18.04 -11.91 -3.81
CA LEU A 32 18.97 -12.50 -2.84
C LEU A 32 20.13 -11.56 -2.45
N GLN A 33 20.36 -10.46 -3.17
CA GLN A 33 21.40 -9.50 -2.79
C GLN A 33 21.02 -8.78 -1.48
N PRO A 34 22.00 -8.29 -0.69
CA PRO A 34 21.70 -7.53 0.52
C PRO A 34 20.83 -6.30 0.22
N ARG A 35 19.99 -5.92 1.20
CA ARG A 35 19.16 -4.71 1.09
C ARG A 35 20.06 -3.47 1.11
N ARG A 36 19.61 -2.37 0.48
CA ARG A 36 20.35 -1.10 0.51
C ARG A 36 20.48 -0.59 1.94
N ALA A 37 21.72 -0.38 2.40
CA ALA A 37 22.05 -0.06 3.79
C ALA A 37 21.43 1.24 4.35
N ASN A 38 21.02 2.17 3.48
CA ASN A 38 20.43 3.45 3.89
C ASN A 38 18.96 3.37 4.31
N VAL A 39 18.28 2.24 4.03
CA VAL A 39 16.86 2.07 4.40
C VAL A 39 16.69 1.74 5.90
N ASP A 40 17.75 1.27 6.55
CA ASP A 40 17.67 0.76 7.92
C ASP A 40 17.85 1.87 8.99
N ALA A 41 18.33 3.04 8.60
CA ALA A 41 18.46 4.18 9.51
C ALA A 41 17.13 4.92 9.64
N LEU A 42 16.41 4.68 10.73
CA LEU A 42 15.17 5.39 11.01
C LEU A 42 15.44 6.89 11.28
N PRO A 43 14.66 7.80 10.70
CA PRO A 43 14.76 9.22 10.99
C PRO A 43 14.42 9.50 12.46
N THR A 44 15.14 10.44 13.07
CA THR A 44 14.78 10.95 14.39
C THR A 44 13.48 11.76 14.32
N SER A 45 12.69 11.78 15.40
CA SER A 45 11.39 12.49 15.46
C SER A 45 11.42 13.94 14.93
N ALA A 46 12.48 14.70 15.22
CA ALA A 46 12.64 16.07 14.72
C ALA A 46 12.74 16.17 13.18
N ALA A 47 13.33 15.15 12.53
CA ALA A 47 13.55 15.09 11.09
C ALA A 47 12.41 14.41 10.32
N LEU A 48 11.35 13.96 11.02
CA LEU A 48 10.20 13.34 10.34
C LEU A 48 9.49 14.36 9.44
N PRO A 49 9.16 13.99 8.19
CA PRO A 49 8.33 14.81 7.32
C PRO A 49 6.88 14.88 7.82
N SER A 50 6.08 15.77 7.25
CA SER A 50 4.63 15.74 7.42
C SER A 50 3.98 14.71 6.49
N VAL A 51 3.00 13.96 7.00
CA VAL A 51 2.30 12.89 6.29
C VAL A 51 0.81 13.19 6.19
N LEU A 52 0.28 13.12 4.97
CA LEU A 52 -1.14 13.07 4.69
C LEU A 52 -1.57 11.62 4.45
N LEU A 53 -2.30 11.06 5.40
CA LEU A 53 -2.85 9.72 5.32
C LEU A 53 -4.26 9.76 4.72
N LEU A 54 -4.42 9.21 3.52
CA LEU A 54 -5.71 9.10 2.85
C LEU A 54 -6.28 7.68 3.02
N VAL A 55 -7.51 7.59 3.50
CA VAL A 55 -8.21 6.33 3.74
C VAL A 55 -9.55 6.35 3.01
N PRO A 56 -9.66 5.77 1.80
CA PRO A 56 -10.95 5.62 1.13
C PRO A 56 -11.80 4.57 1.84
N VAL A 57 -13.07 4.90 2.04
CA VAL A 57 -14.03 4.09 2.79
C VAL A 57 -15.30 3.92 1.96
N ARG A 58 -15.74 2.67 1.79
CA ARG A 58 -16.99 2.34 1.13
C ARG A 58 -17.64 1.13 1.80
N ASN A 59 -18.75 1.36 2.49
CA ASN A 59 -19.52 0.30 3.15
C ASN A 59 -18.69 -0.55 4.15
N GLU A 60 -17.87 0.12 4.97
CA GLU A 60 -16.94 -0.50 5.93
C GLU A 60 -17.35 -0.24 7.39
N ALA A 61 -18.63 -0.01 7.69
CA ALA A 61 -19.08 0.36 9.03
C ALA A 61 -18.67 -0.66 10.12
N GLU A 62 -18.55 -1.94 9.78
CA GLU A 62 -18.14 -3.01 10.70
C GLU A 62 -16.62 -3.09 10.88
N THR A 63 -15.86 -2.65 9.88
CA THR A 63 -14.39 -2.73 9.86
C THR A 63 -13.75 -1.53 10.55
N LEU A 64 -14.35 -0.33 10.38
CA LEU A 64 -13.87 0.93 10.95
C LEU A 64 -13.57 0.87 12.48
N PRO A 65 -14.40 0.24 13.33
CA PRO A 65 -14.11 0.11 14.76
C PRO A 65 -12.83 -0.66 15.11
N VAL A 66 -12.34 -1.52 14.20
CA VAL A 66 -11.04 -2.22 14.34
C VAL A 66 -9.91 -1.35 13.79
N PHE A 67 -10.19 -0.58 12.75
CA PHE A 67 -9.22 0.31 12.10
C PHE A 67 -8.78 1.49 12.98
N PHE A 68 -9.72 2.19 13.62
CA PHE A 68 -9.38 3.38 14.41
C PHE A 68 -8.42 3.11 15.58
N PRO A 69 -8.60 2.03 16.39
CA PRO A 69 -7.62 1.69 17.42
C PRO A 69 -6.23 1.36 16.87
N ALA A 70 -6.13 0.86 15.63
CA ALA A 70 -4.83 0.64 15.00
C ALA A 70 -4.18 1.97 14.60
N LEU A 71 -4.95 2.94 14.10
CA LEU A 71 -4.47 4.30 13.83
C LEU A 71 -4.07 5.06 15.10
N ASP A 72 -4.84 4.94 16.19
CA ASP A 72 -4.51 5.57 17.48
C ASP A 72 -3.19 5.04 18.07
N ARG A 73 -2.71 3.87 17.63
CA ARG A 73 -1.43 3.28 18.05
C ARG A 73 -0.24 3.69 17.19
N LEU A 74 -0.45 4.49 16.13
CA LEU A 74 0.65 4.96 15.31
C LEU A 74 1.61 5.80 16.14
N ASP A 75 2.88 5.41 16.12
CA ASP A 75 4.00 6.13 16.73
C ASP A 75 4.53 7.16 15.72
N TYR A 76 3.74 8.22 15.53
CA TYR A 76 4.08 9.36 14.69
C TYR A 76 3.68 10.67 15.39
N PRO A 77 4.48 11.74 15.29
CA PRO A 77 4.12 13.03 15.88
C PRO A 77 2.77 13.49 15.37
N SER A 78 1.85 13.78 16.28
CA SER A 78 0.47 14.10 15.91
C SER A 78 0.45 15.32 15.01
N ASP A 79 1.20 16.38 15.32
CA ASP A 79 1.35 17.62 14.54
C ASP A 79 1.91 17.45 13.13
N LYS A 80 2.40 16.26 12.79
CA LYS A 80 2.92 15.88 11.48
C LYS A 80 2.05 14.85 10.76
N LEU A 81 0.91 14.46 11.32
CA LEU A 81 0.03 13.44 10.74
C LEU A 81 -1.39 13.99 10.58
N THR A 82 -1.76 14.25 9.34
CA THR A 82 -3.13 14.57 8.95
C THR A 82 -3.78 13.32 8.36
N VAL A 83 -4.96 12.93 8.87
CA VAL A 83 -5.69 11.76 8.39
C VAL A 83 -6.98 12.20 7.73
N VAL A 84 -7.23 11.75 6.50
CA VAL A 84 -8.44 12.06 5.74
C VAL A 84 -9.15 10.76 5.38
N PHE A 85 -10.32 10.55 5.97
CA PHE A 85 -11.23 9.47 5.63
C PHE A 85 -12.17 9.92 4.52
N ILE A 86 -12.15 9.22 3.40
CA ILE A 86 -12.88 9.60 2.19
C ILE A 86 -14.05 8.63 2.03
N ASN A 87 -15.23 9.05 2.46
CA ASN A 87 -16.45 8.28 2.27
C ASN A 87 -16.88 8.37 0.79
N ASP A 88 -16.65 7.31 0.01
CA ASP A 88 -16.99 7.23 -1.42
C ASP A 88 -18.47 6.83 -1.62
N GLY A 89 -19.37 7.57 -0.95
CA GLY A 89 -20.83 7.49 -1.03
C GLY A 89 -21.50 6.33 -0.29
N SER A 90 -20.91 5.84 0.81
CA SER A 90 -21.37 4.66 1.55
C SER A 90 -22.88 4.67 1.82
N THR A 91 -23.49 3.49 1.73
CA THR A 91 -24.93 3.27 1.92
C THR A 91 -25.25 2.66 3.28
N ASP A 92 -24.23 2.29 4.05
CA ASP A 92 -24.34 1.78 5.41
C ASP A 92 -24.14 2.90 6.44
N ALA A 93 -23.91 2.54 7.71
CA ALA A 93 -23.64 3.50 8.78
C ALA A 93 -22.22 4.11 8.74
N GLY A 94 -21.42 3.85 7.71
CA GLY A 94 -20.00 4.23 7.66
C GLY A 94 -19.76 5.73 7.82
N GLU A 95 -20.62 6.57 7.24
CA GLU A 95 -20.51 8.03 7.41
C GLU A 95 -20.68 8.48 8.85
N ALA A 96 -21.70 7.97 9.54
CA ALA A 96 -21.96 8.30 10.93
C ALA A 96 -20.82 7.83 11.84
N VAL A 97 -20.29 6.63 11.57
CA VAL A 97 -19.13 6.09 12.27
C VAL A 97 -17.91 6.99 12.04
N LEU A 98 -17.60 7.36 10.80
CA LEU A 98 -16.48 8.27 10.50
C LEU A 98 -16.61 9.59 11.25
N GLN A 99 -17.76 10.26 11.17
CA GLN A 99 -17.99 11.54 11.85
C GLN A 99 -17.84 11.44 13.37
N HIS A 100 -18.33 10.35 13.98
CA HIS A 100 -18.19 10.12 15.41
C HIS A 100 -16.72 10.04 15.85
N TRP A 101 -15.89 9.35 15.06
CA TRP A 101 -14.48 9.14 15.38
C TRP A 101 -13.59 10.34 15.03
N THR A 102 -13.93 11.11 13.98
CA THR A 102 -13.13 12.27 13.56
C THR A 102 -13.47 13.55 14.34
N ALA A 103 -14.73 13.74 14.78
CA ALA A 103 -15.16 14.94 15.49
C ALA A 103 -14.30 15.39 16.69
N PRO A 104 -13.77 14.51 17.56
CA PRO A 104 -12.94 14.93 18.69
C PRO A 104 -11.46 15.17 18.34
N ARG A 105 -11.04 15.05 17.07
CA ARG A 105 -9.64 15.04 16.64
C ARG A 105 -9.39 16.09 15.55
N ASP A 106 -8.65 17.15 15.87
CA ASP A 106 -8.43 18.27 14.94
C ASP A 106 -7.73 17.89 13.63
N GLN A 107 -6.89 16.85 13.65
CA GLN A 107 -6.10 16.42 12.49
C GLN A 107 -6.75 15.30 11.69
N TRP A 108 -7.96 14.88 12.07
CA TRP A 108 -8.70 13.85 11.38
C TRP A 108 -9.90 14.48 10.68
N HIS A 109 -10.05 14.18 9.40
CA HIS A 109 -11.06 14.79 8.55
C HIS A 109 -11.91 13.73 7.86
N THR A 110 -13.20 14.02 7.74
CA THR A 110 -14.11 13.21 6.92
C THR A 110 -14.46 13.98 5.65
N LEU A 111 -14.22 13.36 4.50
CA LEU A 111 -14.63 13.85 3.18
C LEU A 111 -15.70 12.92 2.61
N SER A 112 -16.96 13.35 2.67
CA SER A 112 -18.08 12.60 2.08
C SER A 112 -18.33 13.00 0.63
N LEU A 113 -18.33 12.00 -0.25
CA LEU A 113 -18.70 12.14 -1.66
C LEU A 113 -20.14 11.69 -1.85
N ALA A 114 -20.92 12.43 -2.65
CA ALA A 114 -22.35 12.13 -2.84
C ALA A 114 -22.61 10.80 -3.56
N HIS A 115 -21.69 10.38 -4.44
CA HIS A 115 -21.83 9.19 -5.26
C HIS A 115 -20.52 8.44 -5.34
N ASN A 116 -20.60 7.11 -5.33
CA ASN A 116 -19.45 6.27 -5.63
C ASN A 116 -18.97 6.55 -7.05
N ARG A 117 -17.69 6.91 -7.18
CA ARG A 117 -17.01 7.01 -8.49
C ARG A 117 -15.69 6.24 -8.51
N GLY A 118 -15.53 5.33 -7.56
CA GLY A 118 -14.36 4.50 -7.39
C GLY A 118 -13.22 5.17 -6.63
N LYS A 119 -12.33 4.32 -6.09
CA LYS A 119 -11.19 4.70 -5.24
C LYS A 119 -10.29 5.77 -5.85
N ALA A 120 -9.98 5.68 -7.16
CA ALA A 120 -9.11 6.65 -7.83
C ALA A 120 -9.73 8.06 -7.85
N ASN A 121 -11.05 8.16 -8.11
CA ASN A 121 -11.74 9.44 -8.04
C ASN A 121 -11.74 9.98 -6.60
N ALA A 122 -12.04 9.12 -5.63
CA ALA A 122 -12.06 9.50 -4.22
C ALA A 122 -10.72 10.09 -3.75
N LEU A 123 -9.61 9.41 -4.07
CA LEU A 123 -8.27 9.88 -3.77
C LEU A 123 -7.94 11.20 -4.48
N ASN A 124 -8.27 11.35 -5.76
CA ASN A 124 -8.03 12.59 -6.50
C ASN A 124 -8.79 13.80 -5.90
N VAL A 125 -10.04 13.60 -5.48
CA VAL A 125 -10.82 14.67 -4.83
C VAL A 125 -10.20 15.04 -3.48
N ALA A 126 -9.76 14.05 -2.70
CA ALA A 126 -9.08 14.30 -1.43
C ALA A 126 -7.76 15.05 -1.64
N LEU A 127 -6.94 14.62 -2.58
CA LEU A 127 -5.69 15.28 -2.93
C LEU A 127 -5.91 16.73 -3.35
N ALA A 128 -6.90 17.02 -4.19
CA ALA A 128 -7.21 18.39 -4.60
C ALA A 128 -7.65 19.31 -3.44
N ARG A 129 -8.17 18.73 -2.34
CA ARG A 129 -8.70 19.48 -1.19
C ARG A 129 -7.71 19.60 -0.03
N PHE A 130 -6.83 18.62 0.15
CA PHE A 130 -5.95 18.47 1.31
C PHE A 130 -4.48 18.39 0.89
N ILE A 131 -3.98 19.28 0.01
CA ILE A 131 -2.58 19.30 -0.50
C ILE A 131 -1.55 19.69 0.60
N GLN A 132 -1.77 19.28 1.84
CA GLN A 132 -0.88 19.51 2.97
C GLN A 132 -0.11 18.22 3.23
N GLY A 133 1.19 18.31 3.48
CA GLY A 133 2.03 17.14 3.74
C GLY A 133 3.15 17.00 2.72
N ASP A 134 4.34 16.62 3.19
CA ASP A 134 5.50 16.32 2.35
C ASP A 134 5.33 14.94 1.69
N ILE A 135 4.65 14.02 2.36
CA ILE A 135 4.42 12.65 1.91
C ILE A 135 2.93 12.30 1.97
N ILE A 136 2.44 11.66 0.93
CA ILE A 136 1.08 11.10 0.90
C ILE A 136 1.16 9.60 1.16
N ALA A 137 0.47 9.14 2.19
CA ALA A 137 0.26 7.73 2.49
C ALA A 137 -1.18 7.35 2.15
N ILE A 138 -1.39 6.15 1.60
CA ILE A 138 -2.72 5.63 1.29
C ILE A 138 -2.88 4.30 2.01
N TYR A 139 -3.92 4.19 2.83
CA TYR A 139 -4.29 2.97 3.54
C TYR A 139 -5.70 2.56 3.19
N ASP A 140 -5.94 1.26 3.14
CA ASP A 140 -7.30 0.71 3.06
C ASP A 140 -7.90 0.60 4.47
N ALA A 141 -9.21 0.77 4.60
CA ALA A 141 -9.90 0.80 5.90
C ALA A 141 -9.95 -0.58 6.60
N ASP A 142 -9.58 -1.65 5.89
CA ASP A 142 -9.48 -3.02 6.39
C ASP A 142 -8.04 -3.43 6.80
N GLU A 143 -7.08 -2.51 6.67
CA GLU A 143 -5.70 -2.74 7.08
C GLU A 143 -5.47 -2.48 8.56
N GLN A 144 -4.53 -3.18 9.18
CA GLN A 144 -4.12 -2.91 10.55
C GLN A 144 -2.66 -2.45 10.53
N PRO A 145 -2.40 -1.13 10.50
CA PRO A 145 -1.03 -0.62 10.52
C PRO A 145 -0.31 -1.03 11.81
N ALA A 146 0.96 -1.40 11.68
CA ALA A 146 1.85 -1.52 12.82
C ALA A 146 2.15 -0.13 13.41
N PRO A 147 2.38 0.00 14.73
CA PRO A 147 2.64 1.30 15.36
C PRO A 147 3.74 2.14 14.68
N ASP A 148 4.85 1.51 14.31
CA ASP A 148 6.04 2.13 13.73
C ASP A 148 6.00 2.28 12.20
N VAL A 149 4.92 1.85 11.55
CA VAL A 149 4.90 1.66 10.09
C VAL A 149 5.16 2.94 9.31
N LEU A 150 4.63 4.09 9.76
CA LEU A 150 4.84 5.36 9.07
C LEU A 150 6.31 5.79 9.12
N THR A 151 6.97 5.64 10.27
CA THR A 151 8.40 5.94 10.44
C THR A 151 9.25 5.10 9.48
N HIS A 152 8.91 3.82 9.31
CA HIS A 152 9.55 2.94 8.33
C HIS A 152 9.24 3.31 6.88
N LEU A 153 8.01 3.74 6.57
CA LEU A 153 7.60 4.12 5.22
C LEU A 153 8.23 5.43 4.75
N VAL A 154 8.46 6.38 5.66
CA VAL A 154 9.06 7.66 5.31
C VAL A 154 10.59 7.61 5.23
N ALA A 155 11.25 6.68 5.93
CA ALA A 155 12.71 6.59 5.98
C ALA A 155 13.39 6.57 4.59
N PRO A 156 12.92 5.79 3.59
CA PRO A 156 13.57 5.76 2.28
C PRO A 156 13.50 7.09 1.51
N PHE A 157 12.56 7.98 1.83
CA PHE A 157 12.45 9.30 1.18
C PHE A 157 13.58 10.27 1.57
N ALA A 158 14.44 9.91 2.54
CA ALA A 158 15.69 10.63 2.78
C ALA A 158 16.62 10.60 1.55
N GLU A 159 16.50 9.60 0.68
CA GLU A 159 17.17 9.59 -0.62
C GLU A 159 16.33 10.35 -1.67
N ALA A 160 16.83 11.48 -2.18
CA ALA A 160 16.10 12.35 -3.12
C ALA A 160 15.62 11.67 -4.42
N ARG A 161 16.17 10.50 -4.77
CA ARG A 161 15.74 9.71 -5.94
C ARG A 161 14.49 8.86 -5.68
N VAL A 162 14.11 8.66 -4.42
CA VAL A 162 12.99 7.79 -4.03
C VAL A 162 11.69 8.59 -4.17
N GLY A 163 10.89 8.24 -5.17
CA GLY A 163 9.59 8.89 -5.41
C GLY A 163 8.39 8.14 -4.82
N ALA A 164 8.54 6.87 -4.46
CA ALA A 164 7.46 6.06 -3.89
C ALA A 164 8.01 4.90 -3.07
N VAL A 165 7.30 4.58 -1.98
CA VAL A 165 7.58 3.44 -1.09
C VAL A 165 6.29 2.66 -0.90
N SER A 166 6.40 1.34 -0.80
CA SER A 166 5.28 0.47 -0.49
C SER A 166 5.65 -0.43 0.68
N GLY A 167 4.75 -0.51 1.67
CA GLY A 167 4.91 -1.37 2.83
C GLY A 167 4.71 -2.85 2.50
N GLN A 168 5.20 -3.71 3.40
CA GLN A 168 4.88 -5.13 3.34
C GLN A 168 3.49 -5.36 3.91
N ARG A 169 2.67 -6.10 3.17
CA ARG A 169 1.31 -6.49 3.58
C ARG A 169 1.29 -7.96 3.93
N ALA A 170 0.80 -8.30 5.12
CA ALA A 170 0.58 -9.67 5.55
C ALA A 170 -0.92 -9.99 5.60
N VAL A 171 -1.30 -11.21 5.20
CA VAL A 171 -2.69 -11.66 5.25
C VAL A 171 -3.02 -12.14 6.66
N GLY A 172 -3.84 -11.40 7.40
CA GLY A 172 -4.17 -11.70 8.80
C GLY A 172 -4.94 -13.01 9.00
N ASN A 173 -5.68 -13.48 7.98
CA ASN A 173 -6.49 -14.71 8.02
C ASN A 173 -5.92 -15.82 7.12
N SER A 174 -4.60 -15.88 6.95
CA SER A 174 -3.91 -16.79 6.03
C SER A 174 -4.24 -18.28 6.23
N LEU A 175 -4.69 -18.69 7.42
CA LEU A 175 -5.06 -20.08 7.73
C LEU A 175 -6.58 -20.34 7.71
N ALA A 176 -7.40 -19.33 7.42
CA ALA A 176 -8.86 -19.46 7.47
C ALA A 176 -9.42 -20.33 6.32
N SER A 177 -8.73 -20.38 5.18
CA SER A 177 -9.10 -21.23 4.05
C SER A 177 -7.91 -21.54 3.14
N PRO A 178 -7.96 -22.63 2.33
CA PRO A 178 -6.92 -22.92 1.35
C PRO A 178 -6.68 -21.78 0.36
N ALA A 179 -7.75 -21.06 -0.03
CA ALA A 179 -7.64 -19.89 -0.91
C ALA A 179 -6.89 -18.74 -0.23
N ALA A 180 -7.18 -18.45 1.05
CA ALA A 180 -6.47 -17.43 1.81
C ALA A 180 -4.98 -17.80 2.01
N SER A 181 -4.68 -19.09 2.24
CA SER A 181 -3.30 -19.57 2.34
C SER A 181 -2.53 -19.40 1.03
N TYR A 182 -3.17 -19.73 -0.10
CA TYR A 182 -2.57 -19.54 -1.42
C TYR A 182 -2.30 -18.06 -1.71
N THR A 183 -3.27 -17.17 -1.44
CA THR A 183 -3.09 -15.71 -1.58
C THR A 183 -1.97 -15.19 -0.70
N ALA A 184 -1.87 -15.67 0.56
CA ALA A 184 -0.78 -15.29 1.45
C ALA A 184 0.58 -15.71 0.89
N PHE A 185 0.69 -16.92 0.35
CA PHE A 185 1.92 -17.42 -0.29
C PHE A 185 2.29 -16.62 -1.54
N GLU A 186 1.34 -16.37 -2.44
CA GLU A 186 1.55 -15.53 -3.64
C GLU A 186 2.01 -14.12 -3.26
N ASN A 187 1.37 -13.50 -2.26
CA ASN A 187 1.77 -12.18 -1.76
C ASN A 187 3.19 -12.16 -1.21
N LEU A 188 3.59 -13.18 -0.45
CA LEU A 188 4.96 -13.32 0.05
C LEU A 188 5.96 -13.44 -1.12
N VAL A 189 5.70 -14.33 -2.07
CA VAL A 189 6.53 -14.50 -3.28
C VAL A 189 6.64 -13.18 -4.04
N HIS A 190 5.53 -12.47 -4.22
CA HIS A 190 5.50 -11.19 -4.90
C HIS A 190 6.35 -10.14 -4.18
N GLN A 191 6.18 -9.98 -2.87
CA GLN A 191 6.90 -8.98 -2.09
C GLN A 191 8.40 -9.28 -2.01
N PHE A 192 8.79 -10.53 -1.71
CA PHE A 192 10.21 -10.87 -1.55
C PHE A 192 10.96 -10.94 -2.87
N ILE A 193 10.37 -11.56 -3.90
CA ILE A 193 11.07 -11.75 -5.18
C ILE A 193 10.82 -10.57 -6.10
N THR A 194 9.57 -10.19 -6.34
CA THR A 194 9.27 -9.19 -7.37
C THR A 194 9.58 -7.77 -6.91
N MET A 195 9.07 -7.38 -5.73
CA MET A 195 9.33 -6.04 -5.20
C MET A 195 10.77 -5.93 -4.70
N GLY A 196 11.28 -6.95 -4.01
CA GLY A 196 12.67 -7.01 -3.57
C GLY A 196 13.68 -6.92 -4.72
N ALA A 197 13.43 -7.56 -5.87
CA ALA A 197 14.30 -7.40 -7.03
C ALA A 197 14.27 -5.97 -7.60
N LYS A 198 13.07 -5.36 -7.70
CA LYS A 198 12.91 -4.00 -8.22
C LYS A 198 13.66 -2.98 -7.36
N ASP A 199 13.57 -3.10 -6.04
CA ASP A 199 14.29 -2.25 -5.07
C ASP A 199 15.82 -2.28 -5.28
N ARG A 200 16.35 -3.40 -5.74
CA ARG A 200 17.79 -3.59 -5.94
C ARG A 200 18.25 -3.17 -7.33
N LEU A 201 17.41 -3.37 -8.34
CA LEU A 201 17.72 -3.08 -9.75
C LEU A 201 17.48 -1.61 -10.14
N HIS A 202 16.66 -0.86 -9.40
CA HIS A 202 16.34 0.56 -9.65
C HIS A 202 16.83 1.44 -8.51
#